data_AF-A0A3D4NS60-F1
#
_entry.id   AF-A0A3D4NS60-F1
#
_cell.length_a   1.000
_cell.length_b   1.000
_cell.length_c   1.000
_cell.angle_alpha   90.00
_cell.angle_beta   90.00
_cell.angle_gamma   90.00
#
_symmetry.space_group_name_H-M   'P 1'
#
loop_
_entity.id
_entity.type
_entity.pdbx_description
1 polymer ?
#
loop_
_entity_poly.entity_id
_entity_poly.type
_entity_poly.pdbx_seq_one_letter_code
_entity_poly.pdbx_strand_id
1 'polypeptide(L)'
;MGNESINWDKLGFDYIKTDKRYLSHWRNGEWDTGTLTEDNVLHISEGSTALHYGQQCFEGLKAYRCKDGSINLFRPDQNAARMQRSCARLLMPQVSTEQFVEACKEVVRANERFIPP
;
A
#
# COMPACT_ATOMS: atom_id res chain seq x y z
N MET A 1 -19.14 -3.78 9.78
CA MET A 1 -18.80 -5.19 10.04
C MET A 1 -17.73 -5.21 11.13
N GLY A 2 -17.93 -6.05 12.15
CA GLY A 2 -16.93 -6.52 13.12
C GLY A 2 -16.21 -5.48 13.97
N ASN A 3 -16.81 -5.08 15.09
CA ASN A 3 -16.14 -4.37 16.20
C ASN A 3 -15.31 -5.37 17.03
N GLU A 4 -14.54 -6.26 16.38
CA GLU A 4 -13.71 -7.24 17.06
C GLU A 4 -12.38 -6.59 17.45
N SER A 5 -12.10 -6.54 18.76
CA SER A 5 -10.84 -6.02 19.25
C SER A 5 -9.71 -6.98 18.90
N ILE A 6 -8.72 -6.49 18.15
CA ILE A 6 -7.51 -7.26 17.81
C ILE A 6 -6.78 -7.63 19.09
N ASN A 7 -6.45 -8.91 19.24
CA ASN A 7 -5.58 -9.38 20.33
C ASN A 7 -4.12 -9.12 19.95
N TRP A 8 -3.58 -7.98 20.40
CA TRP A 8 -2.23 -7.53 20.07
C TRP A 8 -1.12 -8.49 20.54
N ASP A 9 -1.32 -9.20 21.65
CA ASP A 9 -0.34 -10.16 22.20
C ASP A 9 -0.20 -11.43 21.34
N LYS A 10 -1.21 -11.71 20.50
CA LYS A 10 -1.21 -12.86 19.59
C LYS A 10 -0.98 -12.45 18.13
N LEU A 11 -0.64 -11.19 17.87
CA LEU A 11 -0.45 -10.70 16.51
C LEU A 11 0.77 -11.37 15.87
N GLY A 12 0.52 -12.14 14.80
CA GLY A 12 1.55 -12.77 13.98
C GLY A 12 1.88 -11.97 12.73
N PHE A 13 2.28 -12.68 11.67
CA PHE A 13 2.46 -12.13 10.32
C PHE A 13 1.50 -12.80 9.34
N ASP A 14 0.21 -12.67 9.64
CA ASP A 14 -0.87 -13.22 8.83
C ASP A 14 -1.73 -12.08 8.25
N TYR A 15 -2.40 -12.36 7.14
CA TYR A 15 -3.31 -11.39 6.52
C TYR A 15 -4.52 -11.13 7.43
N ILE A 16 -4.73 -9.86 7.77
CA ILE A 16 -5.94 -9.36 8.42
C ILE A 16 -6.54 -8.31 7.49
N LYS A 17 -7.84 -8.46 7.15
CA LYS A 17 -8.53 -7.51 6.29
C LYS A 17 -8.74 -6.18 7.03
N THR A 18 -7.95 -5.16 6.69
CA THR A 18 -8.17 -3.77 7.11
C THR A 18 -9.30 -3.11 6.31
N ASP A 19 -9.70 -1.89 6.67
CA ASP A 19 -10.87 -1.24 6.07
C ASP A 19 -10.61 -0.72 4.66
N LYS A 20 -9.56 0.07 4.47
CA LYS A 20 -9.33 0.86 3.25
C LYS A 20 -8.00 0.51 2.58
N ARG A 21 -7.98 0.57 1.24
CA ARG A 21 -6.76 0.45 0.42
C ARG A 21 -6.70 1.63 -0.55
N TYR A 22 -5.50 2.05 -0.93
CA TYR A 22 -5.29 3.01 -2.02
C TYR A 22 -5.19 2.27 -3.34
N LEU A 23 -5.90 2.74 -4.36
CA LEU A 23 -5.87 2.23 -5.72
C LEU A 23 -5.67 3.40 -6.68
N SER A 24 -4.74 3.25 -7.62
CA SER A 24 -4.49 4.21 -8.69
C SER A 24 -4.29 3.46 -10.00
N HIS A 25 -4.81 4.02 -11.09
CA HIS A 25 -4.68 3.46 -12.42
C HIS A 25 -3.76 4.30 -13.29
N TRP A 26 -2.91 3.62 -14.06
CA TRP A 26 -2.14 4.23 -15.12
C TRP A 26 -2.81 3.99 -16.47
N ARG A 27 -3.11 5.06 -17.22
CA ARG A 27 -3.75 5.00 -18.55
C ARG A 27 -3.20 6.11 -19.43
N ASN A 28 -2.96 5.82 -20.70
CA ASN A 28 -2.58 6.82 -21.71
C ASN A 28 -1.37 7.69 -21.35
N GLY A 29 -0.36 7.14 -20.65
CA GLY A 29 0.83 7.89 -20.27
C GLY A 29 0.84 8.42 -18.84
N GLU A 30 -0.31 8.43 -18.15
CA GLU A 30 -0.47 9.16 -16.90
C GLU A 30 -1.07 8.28 -15.78
N TRP A 31 -0.65 8.57 -14.55
CA TRP A 31 -1.32 8.08 -13.34
C TRP A 31 -2.52 8.97 -13.04
N ASP A 32 -3.63 8.37 -12.60
CA ASP A 32 -4.73 9.11 -12.00
C ASP A 32 -4.33 9.67 -10.61
N THR A 33 -5.27 10.35 -9.96
CA THR A 33 -5.08 10.89 -8.60
C THR A 33 -5.03 9.81 -7.52
N GLY A 34 -5.47 8.60 -7.84
CA GLY A 34 -5.78 7.52 -6.92
C GLY A 34 -7.02 7.77 -6.07
N THR A 35 -7.46 6.71 -5.39
CA THR A 35 -8.65 6.70 -4.54
C THR A 35 -8.55 5.66 -3.42
N LEU A 36 -9.21 5.92 -2.29
CA LEU A 36 -9.41 4.92 -1.25
C LEU A 36 -10.63 4.04 -1.56
N THR A 37 -10.45 2.73 -1.48
CA THR A 37 -11.51 1.72 -1.70
C THR A 37 -11.64 0.76 -0.52
N GLU A 38 -12.82 0.20 -0.33
CA GLU A 38 -13.10 -0.90 0.62
C GLU A 38 -12.97 -2.28 -0.03
N ASP A 39 -12.97 -2.34 -1.37
CA ASP A 39 -12.86 -3.60 -2.08
C ASP A 39 -11.46 -4.17 -1.91
N ASN A 40 -11.38 -5.38 -1.37
CA ASN A 40 -10.14 -6.11 -1.16
C ASN A 40 -9.83 -7.10 -2.29
N VAL A 41 -10.63 -7.08 -3.36
CA VAL A 41 -10.47 -7.90 -4.55
C VAL A 41 -9.97 -7.02 -5.68
N LEU A 42 -8.89 -7.46 -6.36
CA LEU A 42 -8.38 -6.80 -7.54
C LEU A 42 -9.05 -7.39 -8.78
N HIS A 43 -9.56 -6.53 -9.67
CA HIS A 43 -10.21 -6.93 -10.92
C HIS A 43 -9.32 -6.55 -12.10
N ILE A 44 -8.80 -7.54 -12.83
CA ILE A 44 -7.91 -7.34 -13.98
C ILE A 44 -8.28 -8.29 -15.12
N SER A 45 -7.81 -8.00 -16.33
CA SER A 45 -8.02 -8.85 -17.49
C SER A 45 -7.39 -10.23 -17.27
N GLU A 46 -8.03 -11.28 -17.77
CA GLU A 46 -7.45 -12.63 -17.75
C GLU A 46 -6.10 -12.68 -18.47
N GLY A 47 -5.84 -11.79 -19.44
CA GLY A 47 -4.58 -11.70 -20.20
C GLY A 47 -3.53 -10.77 -19.60
N SER A 48 -3.71 -10.27 -18.37
CA SER A 48 -2.79 -9.30 -17.77
C SER A 48 -1.36 -9.84 -17.61
N THR A 49 -0.37 -9.00 -17.91
CA THR A 49 1.06 -9.35 -17.81
C THR A 49 1.50 -9.70 -16.39
N ALA A 50 0.81 -9.16 -15.37
CA ALA A 50 1.02 -9.54 -13.97
C ALA A 50 0.73 -11.03 -13.72
N LEU A 51 -0.24 -11.64 -14.43
CA LEU A 51 -0.64 -13.04 -14.28
C LEU A 51 0.22 -14.00 -15.11
N HIS A 52 0.60 -13.60 -16.33
CA HIS A 52 1.26 -14.49 -17.29
C HIS A 52 2.77 -14.31 -17.39
N TYR A 53 3.27 -13.10 -17.15
CA TYR A 53 4.66 -12.73 -17.41
C TYR A 53 5.37 -12.13 -16.19
N GLY A 54 4.74 -12.19 -15.01
CA GLY A 54 5.33 -11.71 -13.76
C GLY A 54 5.67 -10.22 -13.77
N GLN A 55 5.02 -9.40 -14.62
CA GLN A 55 5.24 -7.96 -14.65
C GLN A 55 4.54 -7.30 -13.46
N GLN A 56 5.14 -7.43 -12.27
CA GLN A 56 4.66 -6.89 -11.01
C GLN A 56 5.85 -6.67 -10.05
N CYS A 57 5.73 -5.68 -9.18
CA CYS A 57 6.65 -5.48 -8.06
C CYS A 57 5.86 -5.01 -6.83
N PHE A 58 6.47 -5.12 -5.65
CA PHE A 58 5.86 -4.68 -4.40
C PHE A 58 6.91 -3.99 -3.52
N GLU A 59 6.42 -3.32 -2.48
CA GLU A 59 7.23 -2.74 -1.42
C GLU A 59 6.73 -3.16 -0.04
N GLY A 60 7.62 -3.05 0.95
CA GLY A 60 7.32 -3.36 2.35
C GLY A 60 7.89 -2.30 3.28
N LEU A 61 7.01 -1.61 4.00
CA LEU A 61 7.33 -0.68 5.08
C LEU A 61 6.28 -0.78 6.19
N LYS A 62 6.51 -0.09 7.31
CA LYS A 62 5.68 -0.18 8.51
C LYS A 62 5.32 1.21 9.03
N ALA A 63 4.16 1.29 9.66
CA ALA A 63 3.74 2.41 10.49
C ALA A 63 3.84 1.99 11.96
N TYR A 64 4.31 2.90 12.81
CA TYR A 64 4.51 2.64 14.24
C TYR A 64 3.83 3.73 15.06
N ARG A 65 3.05 3.32 16.06
CA ARG A 65 2.54 4.25 17.07
C ARG A 65 3.65 4.56 18.08
N CYS A 66 3.86 5.83 18.34
CA CYS A 66 4.81 6.34 19.30
C CYS A 66 4.14 6.53 20.68
N LYS A 67 4.96 6.62 21.73
CA LYS A 67 4.47 6.86 23.11
C LYS A 67 3.70 8.17 23.27
N ASP A 68 3.96 9.17 22.42
CA ASP A 68 3.27 10.46 22.40
C ASP A 68 1.97 10.43 21.56
N GLY A 69 1.60 9.27 21.03
CA GLY A 69 0.43 9.08 20.18
C GLY A 69 0.65 9.37 18.70
N SER A 70 1.81 9.93 18.31
CA SER A 70 2.15 10.14 16.90
C SER A 70 2.35 8.82 16.15
N ILE A 71 2.25 8.86 14.81
CA ILE A 71 2.47 7.70 13.94
C ILE A 71 3.64 7.98 13.00
N ASN A 72 4.66 7.13 13.07
CA ASN A 72 5.86 7.26 12.25
C ASN A 72 5.85 6.28 11.07
N LEU A 73 6.20 6.80 9.89
CA LEU A 73 6.63 6.01 8.73
C LEU A 73 8.16 6.10 8.62
N PHE A 74 8.85 4.96 8.69
CA PHE A 74 10.30 4.96 8.68
C PHE A 74 10.85 4.93 7.25
N ARG A 75 11.46 6.05 6.82
CA ARG A 75 12.13 6.24 5.52
C ARG A 75 11.29 5.83 4.29
N PRO A 76 10.02 6.25 4.17
CA PRO A 76 9.16 5.85 3.06
C PRO A 76 9.69 6.33 1.68
N ASP A 77 10.50 7.38 1.66
CA ASP A 77 11.24 7.88 0.50
C ASP A 77 12.19 6.82 -0.10
N GLN A 78 12.81 5.98 0.74
CA GLN A 78 13.73 4.94 0.28
C GLN A 78 12.98 3.76 -0.34
N ASN A 79 11.80 3.43 0.21
CA ASN A 79 10.90 2.45 -0.40
C ASN A 79 10.41 2.94 -1.77
N ALA A 80 10.01 4.21 -1.88
CA ALA A 80 9.62 4.81 -3.16
C ALA A 80 10.75 4.71 -4.20
N ALA A 81 11.97 5.11 -3.81
CA ALA A 81 13.13 5.03 -4.69
C ALA A 81 13.45 3.60 -5.14
N ARG A 82 13.24 2.60 -4.27
CA ARG A 82 13.42 1.18 -4.62
C ARG A 82 12.29 0.66 -5.52
N MET A 83 11.06 1.10 -5.30
CA MET A 83 9.94 0.78 -6.19
C MET A 83 10.17 1.34 -7.59
N GLN A 84 10.63 2.59 -7.72
CA GLN A 84 10.98 3.19 -9.02
C GLN A 84 12.05 2.40 -9.77
N ARG A 85 13.09 1.92 -9.09
CA ARG A 85 14.10 1.01 -9.69
C ARG A 85 13.48 -0.31 -10.15
N SER A 86 12.56 -0.86 -9.36
CA SER A 86 11.86 -2.12 -9.69
C SER A 86 10.95 -1.95 -10.90
N CYS A 87 10.17 -0.86 -10.96
CA CYS A 87 9.36 -0.50 -12.11
C CYS A 87 10.22 -0.34 -13.37
N ALA A 88 11.34 0.39 -13.28
CA ALA A 88 12.27 0.55 -14.40
C ALA A 88 12.79 -0.79 -14.92
N ARG A 89 13.14 -1.73 -14.03
CA ARG A 89 13.63 -3.06 -14.40
C ARG A 89 12.60 -3.91 -15.13
N LEU A 90 11.31 -3.72 -14.81
CA LEU A 90 10.17 -4.46 -15.36
C LEU A 90 9.40 -3.68 -16.44
N LEU A 91 9.93 -2.54 -16.89
CA LEU A 91 9.30 -1.67 -17.89
C LEU A 91 7.89 -1.21 -17.50
N MET A 92 7.67 -0.94 -16.22
CA MET A 92 6.42 -0.38 -15.68
C MET A 92 6.53 1.13 -15.47
N PRO A 93 5.43 1.88 -15.53
CA PRO A 93 5.42 3.30 -15.17
C PRO A 93 5.88 3.48 -13.72
N GLN A 94 6.69 4.51 -13.49
CA GLN A 94 7.19 4.84 -12.15
C GLN A 94 6.13 5.68 -11.42
N VAL A 95 6.01 5.46 -10.11
CA VAL A 95 5.22 6.30 -9.20
C VAL A 95 6.17 7.33 -8.58
N SER A 96 5.78 8.60 -8.52
CA SER A 96 6.63 9.63 -7.90
C SER A 96 6.81 9.34 -6.40
N THR A 97 7.87 9.88 -5.80
CA THR A 97 8.11 9.72 -4.35
C THR A 97 6.97 10.33 -3.54
N GLU A 98 6.46 11.47 -3.99
CA GLU A 98 5.35 12.20 -3.38
C GLU A 98 4.06 11.36 -3.44
N GLN A 99 3.71 10.82 -4.62
CA GLN A 99 2.53 9.96 -4.78
C GLN A 99 2.62 8.71 -3.89
N PHE A 100 3.79 8.06 -3.84
CA PHE A 100 4.00 6.89 -2.98
C PHE A 100 3.82 7.21 -1.50
N VAL A 101 4.45 8.30 -1.03
CA VAL A 101 4.42 8.70 0.38
C VAL A 101 3.00 9.13 0.79
N GLU A 102 2.29 9.88 -0.06
CA GLU A 102 0.91 10.28 0.25
C GLU A 102 -0.05 9.09 0.24
N ALA A 103 0.05 8.16 -0.71
CA ALA A 103 -0.73 6.92 -0.69
C ALA A 103 -0.52 6.11 0.61
N CYS A 104 0.74 5.99 1.07
CA CYS A 104 1.04 5.34 2.34
C CYS A 104 0.37 6.07 3.52
N LYS A 105 0.45 7.40 3.57
CA LYS A 105 -0.17 8.19 4.65
C LYS A 105 -1.70 8.09 4.63
N GLU A 106 -2.33 8.13 3.46
CA GLU A 106 -3.78 7.99 3.32
C GLU A 106 -4.26 6.65 3.87
N VAL A 107 -3.62 5.55 3.47
CA VAL A 107 -3.98 4.20 3.96
C VAL A 107 -3.75 4.09 5.46
N VAL A 108 -2.63 4.62 5.99
CA VAL A 108 -2.34 4.59 7.43
C VAL A 108 -3.39 5.36 8.23
N ARG A 109 -3.74 6.58 7.80
CA ARG A 109 -4.79 7.39 8.45
C ARG A 109 -6.15 6.70 8.40
N ALA A 110 -6.53 6.17 7.24
CA ALA A 110 -7.81 5.50 7.04
C ALA A 110 -7.95 4.19 7.83
N ASN A 111 -6.82 3.59 8.25
CA ASN A 111 -6.78 2.33 8.98
C ASN A 111 -6.12 2.48 10.35
N GLU A 112 -6.09 3.67 10.94
CA GLU A 112 -5.33 3.97 12.16
C GLU A 112 -5.64 3.01 13.32
N ARG A 113 -6.91 2.56 13.43
CA ARG A 113 -7.37 1.60 14.44
C ARG A 113 -6.68 0.22 14.38
N PHE A 114 -6.03 -0.10 13.26
CA PHE A 114 -5.28 -1.35 13.05
C PHE A 114 -3.78 -1.21 13.40
N ILE A 115 -3.31 -0.02 13.75
CA ILE A 115 -1.92 0.17 14.18
C ILE A 115 -1.81 -0.26 15.65
N PRO A 116 -0.93 -1.23 15.98
CA PRO A 116 -0.75 -1.68 17.36
C PRO A 116 -0.46 -0.52 18.33
N PRO A 117 -0.92 -0.62 19.59
CA PRO A 117 -0.67 0.40 20.61
C PRO A 117 0.81 0.56 20.96
#